data_AF-A0A838FS39-F1
#
_entry.id   AF-A0A838FS39-F1
#
_cell.length_a   1.000
_cell.length_b   1.000
_cell.length_c   1.000
_cell.angle_alpha   90.00
_cell.angle_beta   90.00
_cell.angle_gamma   90.00
#
_symmetry.space_group_name_H-M   'P 1'
#
loop_
_entity.id
_entity.type
_entity.pdbx_description
1 polymer ?
#
loop_
_entity_poly.entity_id
_entity_poly.type
_entity_poly.pdbx_seq_one_letter_code
_entity_poly.pdbx_strand_id
1 'polypeptide(L)'
;MLALTLAQLVVLTFVPDLPQAEGKAFGARLLAYPVLMLIAPVAWAIAGRTRHGSSPLPWTAFALIMAPFCIDVTGNTLDLYRSVAWWDDLNHFTNWLLLCSGLGLLMRHARMAPRWALAVTVTGAGAALAILWELGEWYTFIRQSSELSTAYEDTLGDETLGTAGGAVAGVLVSLLGRRDHAP
;
A
#
# COMPACT_ATOMS: atom_id res chain seq x y z
N MET A 1 -7.49 -10.57 -6.56
CA MET A 1 -7.24 -9.23 -5.98
C MET A 1 -7.49 -8.17 -7.04
N LEU A 2 -6.63 -8.00 -8.06
CA LEU A 2 -6.82 -6.95 -9.08
C LEU A 2 -8.23 -6.89 -9.69
N ALA A 3 -8.78 -8.02 -10.16
CA ALA A 3 -10.12 -8.06 -10.74
C ALA A 3 -11.22 -7.65 -9.75
N LEU A 4 -11.09 -8.07 -8.48
CA LEU A 4 -12.01 -7.69 -7.41
C LEU A 4 -11.90 -6.19 -7.09
N THR A 5 -10.67 -5.66 -7.02
CA THR A 5 -10.41 -4.22 -6.84
C THR A 5 -11.07 -3.41 -7.95
N LEU A 6 -10.85 -3.79 -9.21
CA LEU A 6 -11.45 -3.14 -10.38
C LEU A 6 -12.98 -3.18 -10.35
N ALA A 7 -13.59 -4.33 -10.05
CA ALA A 7 -15.04 -4.45 -9.98
C ALA A 7 -15.64 -3.51 -8.93
N GLN A 8 -15.04 -3.46 -7.73
CA GLN A 8 -15.49 -2.57 -6.66
C GLN A 8 -15.28 -1.09 -7.01
N LEU A 9 -14.16 -0.73 -7.64
CA LEU A 9 -13.91 0.64 -8.09
C LEU A 9 -14.92 1.08 -9.15
N VAL A 10 -15.27 0.20 -10.09
CA VAL A 10 -16.31 0.48 -11.11
C VAL A 10 -17.66 0.73 -10.42
N VAL A 11 -18.04 -0.10 -9.44
CA VAL A 11 -19.27 0.10 -8.67
C VAL A 11 -19.26 1.45 -7.96
N LEU A 12 -18.21 1.74 -7.17
CA LEU A 12 -18.11 2.99 -6.40
C LEU A 12 -17.97 4.25 -7.27
N THR A 13 -17.52 4.12 -8.53
CA THR A 13 -17.39 5.26 -9.46
C THR A 13 -18.68 5.55 -10.20
N PHE A 14 -19.43 4.52 -10.62
CA PHE A 14 -20.52 4.69 -11.58
C PHE A 14 -21.91 4.44 -11.02
N VAL A 15 -22.04 3.83 -9.83
CA VAL A 15 -23.34 3.73 -9.16
C VAL A 15 -23.62 5.05 -8.44
N PRO A 16 -24.67 5.78 -8.83
CA PRO A 16 -25.00 7.07 -8.22
C PRO A 16 -25.50 6.89 -6.79
N ASP A 17 -25.49 7.98 -6.03
CA ASP A 17 -26.13 8.11 -4.71
C ASP A 17 -25.62 7.13 -3.63
N LEU A 18 -24.40 6.62 -3.78
CA LEU A 18 -23.71 5.85 -2.72
C LEU A 18 -23.06 6.82 -1.73
N PRO A 19 -23.54 6.93 -0.48
CA PRO A 19 -22.99 7.87 0.49
C PRO A 19 -21.52 7.61 0.86
N GLN A 20 -21.06 6.37 0.72
CA GLN A 20 -19.66 5.97 0.89
C GLN A 20 -18.76 6.37 -0.28
N ALA A 21 -19.32 6.71 -1.44
CA ALA A 21 -18.58 7.11 -2.64
C ALA A 21 -18.33 8.63 -2.71
N GLU A 22 -19.15 9.40 -2.01
CA GLU A 22 -19.16 10.86 -2.07
C GLU A 22 -17.85 11.45 -1.54
N GLY A 23 -17.23 12.33 -2.33
CA GLY A 23 -16.03 13.05 -1.91
C GLY A 23 -14.74 12.22 -1.78
N LYS A 24 -14.73 10.91 -2.07
CA LYS A 24 -13.55 10.04 -1.90
C LYS A 24 -12.72 9.79 -3.17
N ALA A 25 -12.91 10.64 -4.19
CA ALA A 25 -12.14 10.64 -5.44
C ALA A 25 -12.05 9.28 -6.17
N PHE A 26 -13.13 8.47 -6.17
CA PHE A 26 -13.13 7.14 -6.79
C PHE A 26 -12.77 7.12 -8.28
N GLY A 27 -13.07 8.19 -9.02
CA GLY A 27 -12.62 8.35 -10.41
C GLY A 27 -11.09 8.35 -10.55
N ALA A 28 -10.36 8.97 -9.61
CA ALA A 28 -8.90 8.93 -9.59
C ALA A 28 -8.39 7.55 -9.14
N ARG A 29 -9.01 6.95 -8.11
CA ARG A 29 -8.67 5.61 -7.61
C ARG A 29 -8.86 4.52 -8.68
N LEU A 30 -9.89 4.64 -9.54
CA LEU A 30 -10.17 3.73 -10.66
C LEU A 30 -8.99 3.57 -11.62
N LEU A 31 -8.20 4.64 -11.82
CA LEU A 31 -6.99 4.62 -12.64
C LEU A 31 -5.74 4.31 -11.82
N ALA A 32 -5.59 4.93 -10.64
CA ALA A 32 -4.38 4.85 -9.84
C ALA A 32 -4.14 3.44 -9.29
N TYR A 33 -5.18 2.77 -8.76
CA TYR A 33 -5.01 1.49 -8.07
C TYR A 33 -4.50 0.37 -8.99
N PRO A 34 -5.11 0.13 -10.18
CA PRO A 34 -4.61 -0.88 -11.09
C PRO A 34 -3.18 -0.62 -11.53
N VAL A 35 -2.81 0.64 -11.76
CA VAL A 35 -1.44 1.03 -12.11
C VAL A 35 -0.50 0.66 -10.97
N LEU A 36 -0.77 1.13 -9.74
CA LEU A 36 0.09 0.88 -8.58
C LEU A 36 0.22 -0.62 -8.27
N MET A 37 -0.88 -1.39 -8.38
CA MET A 37 -0.87 -2.85 -8.23
C MET A 37 0.01 -3.55 -9.26
N LEU A 38 0.11 -3.01 -10.48
CA LEU A 38 0.83 -3.63 -11.59
C LEU A 38 2.29 -3.18 -11.75
N ILE A 39 2.71 -2.08 -11.11
CA ILE A 39 4.11 -1.59 -11.21
C ILE A 39 5.11 -2.71 -10.88
N ALA A 40 4.96 -3.38 -9.75
CA ALA A 40 5.89 -4.43 -9.31
C ALA A 40 5.95 -5.65 -10.25
N PRO A 41 4.84 -6.32 -10.62
CA PRO A 41 4.89 -7.46 -11.53
C PRO A 41 5.35 -7.07 -12.95
N VAL A 42 5.00 -5.88 -13.45
CA VAL A 42 5.46 -5.40 -14.77
C VAL A 42 6.96 -5.11 -14.74
N ALA A 43 7.45 -4.38 -13.72
CA ALA A 43 8.88 -4.10 -13.57
C ALA A 43 9.68 -5.41 -13.44
N TRP A 44 9.17 -6.39 -12.70
CA TRP A 44 9.77 -7.71 -12.60
C TRP A 44 9.81 -8.44 -13.95
N ALA A 45 8.70 -8.44 -14.71
CA ALA A 45 8.64 -9.09 -16.01
C ALA A 45 9.62 -8.46 -17.01
N ILE A 46 9.76 -7.12 -17.00
CA ILE A 46 10.72 -6.40 -17.83
C ILE A 46 12.16 -6.74 -17.42
N ALA A 47 12.47 -6.72 -16.13
CA ALA A 47 13.79 -7.07 -15.61
C ALA A 47 14.12 -8.58 -15.77
N GLY A 48 13.11 -9.44 -15.80
CA GLY A 48 13.25 -10.88 -16.05
C GLY A 48 13.66 -11.19 -17.49
N ARG A 49 13.25 -10.36 -18.47
CA ARG A 49 13.66 -10.53 -19.88
C ARG A 49 15.17 -10.40 -20.10
N THR A 50 15.88 -9.70 -19.21
CA THR A 50 17.34 -9.53 -19.29
C THR A 50 18.10 -10.54 -18.43
N ARG A 51 17.43 -11.30 -17.56
CA ARG A 51 18.03 -12.30 -16.67
C ARG A 51 17.77 -13.70 -17.23
N HIS A 52 18.84 -14.41 -17.62
CA HIS A 52 18.82 -15.79 -18.13
C HIS A 52 18.50 -16.87 -17.07
N GLY A 53 17.56 -16.61 -16.15
CA GLY A 53 17.30 -17.48 -15.00
C GLY A 53 15.82 -17.76 -14.75
N SER A 54 15.51 -19.01 -14.42
CA SER A 54 14.19 -19.51 -14.03
C SER A 54 13.85 -19.21 -12.56
N SER A 55 14.14 -18.00 -12.08
CA SER A 55 13.78 -17.63 -10.71
C SER A 55 12.25 -17.66 -10.56
N PRO A 56 11.69 -18.31 -9.52
CA PRO A 56 10.25 -18.33 -9.32
C PRO A 56 9.73 -16.91 -9.14
N LEU A 57 8.54 -16.65 -9.68
CA LEU A 57 7.86 -15.36 -9.54
C LEU A 57 7.62 -15.06 -8.05
N PRO A 58 7.90 -13.84 -7.57
CA PRO A 58 7.76 -13.47 -6.16
C PRO A 58 6.29 -13.16 -5.83
N TRP A 59 5.41 -14.13 -6.03
CA TRP A 59 3.95 -13.99 -5.88
C TRP A 59 3.54 -13.42 -4.52
N THR A 60 4.20 -13.84 -3.45
CA THR A 60 3.95 -13.32 -2.10
C THR A 60 4.19 -11.81 -2.03
N ALA A 61 5.28 -11.32 -2.62
CA ALA A 61 5.59 -9.90 -2.62
C ALA A 61 4.55 -9.09 -3.42
N PHE A 62 4.14 -9.61 -4.59
CA PHE A 62 3.10 -8.98 -5.40
C PHE A 62 1.75 -8.95 -4.67
N ALA A 63 1.35 -10.06 -4.04
CA ALA A 63 0.10 -10.13 -3.29
C ALA A 63 0.09 -9.14 -2.12
N LEU A 64 1.20 -9.02 -1.38
CA LEU A 64 1.34 -8.06 -0.29
C LEU A 64 1.26 -6.59 -0.76
N ILE A 65 1.87 -6.27 -1.91
CA ILE A 65 1.75 -4.92 -2.51
C ILE A 65 0.32 -4.64 -2.98
N MET A 66 -0.36 -5.65 -3.51
CA MET A 66 -1.73 -5.52 -4.01
C MET A 66 -2.80 -5.48 -2.90
N ALA A 67 -2.50 -6.01 -1.71
CA ALA A 67 -3.46 -6.13 -0.61
C ALA A 67 -4.04 -4.80 -0.13
N PRO A 68 -3.24 -3.77 0.15
CA PRO A 68 -3.71 -2.43 0.51
C PRO A 68 -4.85 -1.92 -0.35
N PHE A 69 -4.67 -1.93 -1.68
CA PHE A 69 -5.66 -1.43 -2.64
C PHE A 69 -6.95 -2.25 -2.64
N CYS A 70 -6.85 -3.55 -2.42
CA CYS A 70 -8.01 -4.42 -2.30
C CYS A 70 -8.74 -4.20 -0.97
N ILE A 71 -8.00 -4.01 0.13
CA ILE A 71 -8.57 -3.77 1.46
C ILE A 71 -9.26 -2.41 1.50
N ASP A 72 -8.62 -1.34 1.03
CA ASP A 72 -9.19 0.01 0.98
C ASP A 72 -10.52 0.04 0.21
N VAL A 73 -10.54 -0.46 -1.03
CA VAL A 73 -11.78 -0.42 -1.82
C VAL A 73 -12.86 -1.34 -1.23
N THR A 74 -12.48 -2.44 -0.57
CA THR A 74 -13.43 -3.31 0.13
C THR A 74 -13.99 -2.61 1.36
N GLY A 75 -13.16 -1.92 2.13
CA GLY A 75 -13.58 -1.11 3.27
C GLY A 75 -14.56 -0.01 2.85
N ASN A 76 -14.29 0.68 1.75
CA ASN A 76 -15.22 1.65 1.19
C ASN A 76 -16.51 1.00 0.69
N THR A 77 -16.43 -0.12 -0.03
CA THR A 77 -17.61 -0.86 -0.54
C THR A 77 -18.55 -1.27 0.61
N LEU A 78 -17.98 -1.66 1.74
CA LEU A 78 -18.68 -2.07 2.96
C LEU A 78 -18.99 -0.91 3.92
N ASP A 79 -18.72 0.33 3.52
CA ASP A 79 -18.95 1.54 4.32
C ASP A 79 -18.21 1.59 5.67
N LEU A 80 -17.05 0.92 5.77
CA LEU A 80 -16.28 0.80 7.01
C LEU A 80 -15.62 2.12 7.43
N TYR A 81 -15.18 2.95 6.48
CA TYR A 81 -14.59 4.26 6.75
C TYR A 81 -15.55 5.25 7.42
N ARG A 82 -16.87 5.06 7.26
CA ARG A 82 -17.87 5.87 7.96
C ARG A 82 -18.45 5.18 9.18
N SER A 83 -18.57 3.86 9.16
CA SER A 83 -19.25 3.10 10.22
C SER A 83 -18.34 2.63 11.36
N VAL A 84 -17.02 2.57 11.15
CA VAL A 84 -16.04 2.08 12.12
C VAL A 84 -14.95 3.13 12.34
N ALA A 85 -15.00 3.82 13.48
CA ALA A 85 -14.17 5.00 13.74
C ALA A 85 -12.65 4.77 13.69
N TRP A 86 -12.17 3.57 14.01
CA TRP A 86 -10.73 3.23 13.98
C TRP A 86 -10.28 2.59 12.66
N TRP A 87 -11.19 2.40 11.69
CA TRP A 87 -10.89 1.67 10.47
C TRP A 87 -9.78 2.34 9.66
N ASP A 88 -9.78 3.67 9.61
CA ASP A 88 -8.78 4.44 8.89
C ASP A 88 -7.39 4.26 9.49
N ASP A 89 -7.24 4.55 10.79
CA ASP A 89 -6.00 4.32 11.56
C ASP A 89 -5.46 2.88 11.38
N LEU A 90 -6.35 1.89 11.45
CA LEU A 90 -5.93 0.50 11.28
C LEU A 90 -5.37 0.27 9.87
N ASN A 91 -5.97 0.86 8.85
CA ASN A 91 -5.49 0.75 7.48
C ASN A 91 -4.15 1.48 7.31
N HIS A 92 -3.99 2.69 7.85
CA HIS A 92 -2.73 3.43 7.77
C HIS A 92 -1.57 2.62 8.35
N PHE A 93 -1.79 1.86 9.42
CA PHE A 93 -0.78 0.93 9.93
C PHE A 93 -0.66 -0.36 9.11
N THR A 94 -1.77 -1.07 8.94
CA THR A 94 -1.77 -2.45 8.43
C THR A 94 -1.47 -2.50 6.94
N ASN A 95 -2.02 -1.57 6.16
CA ASN A 95 -1.74 -1.51 4.73
C ASN A 95 -0.29 -1.11 4.46
N TRP A 96 0.29 -0.20 5.25
CA TRP A 96 1.72 0.11 5.13
C TRP A 96 2.58 -1.09 5.51
N LEU A 97 2.24 -1.82 6.57
CA LEU A 97 2.91 -3.06 6.95
C LEU A 97 2.92 -4.07 5.79
N LEU A 98 1.77 -4.28 5.14
CA LEU A 98 1.65 -5.19 4.00
C LEU A 98 2.46 -4.69 2.79
N LEU A 99 2.24 -3.43 2.38
CA LEU A 99 2.91 -2.81 1.25
C LEU A 99 4.44 -2.88 1.39
N CYS A 100 4.94 -2.41 2.54
CA CYS A 100 6.36 -2.36 2.84
C CYS A 100 6.97 -3.76 2.99
N SER A 101 6.20 -4.74 3.48
CA SER A 101 6.66 -6.14 3.52
C SER A 101 6.86 -6.69 2.11
N GLY A 102 5.93 -6.42 1.19
CA GLY A 102 6.06 -6.81 -0.21
C GLY A 102 7.27 -6.15 -0.88
N LEU A 103 7.45 -4.83 -0.70
CA LEU A 103 8.62 -4.11 -1.20
C LEU A 103 9.93 -4.67 -0.62
N GLY A 104 9.97 -4.88 0.70
CA GLY A 104 11.14 -5.45 1.38
C GLY A 104 11.51 -6.84 0.86
N LEU A 105 10.53 -7.71 0.56
CA LEU A 105 10.77 -9.01 -0.05
C LEU A 105 11.40 -8.89 -1.45
N LEU A 106 10.96 -7.93 -2.27
CA LEU A 106 11.57 -7.67 -3.58
C LEU A 106 13.01 -7.17 -3.45
N MET A 107 13.25 -6.20 -2.55
CA MET A 107 14.59 -5.65 -2.30
C MET A 107 15.56 -6.71 -1.79
N ARG A 108 15.08 -7.61 -0.91
CA ARG A 108 15.84 -8.77 -0.44
C ARG A 108 16.17 -9.72 -1.59
N HIS A 109 15.20 -10.02 -2.45
CA HIS A 109 15.46 -10.88 -3.61
C HIS A 109 16.54 -10.27 -4.51
N ALA A 110 16.55 -8.94 -4.67
CA ALA A 110 17.56 -8.21 -5.41
C ALA A 110 18.91 -8.07 -4.67
N ARG A 111 19.05 -8.59 -3.44
CA ARG A 111 20.27 -8.53 -2.61
C ARG A 111 20.83 -7.12 -2.42
N MET A 112 19.94 -6.13 -2.28
CA MET A 112 20.32 -4.72 -2.34
C MET A 112 21.18 -4.23 -1.16
N ALA A 113 21.11 -4.87 0.03
CA ALA A 113 21.75 -4.34 1.23
C ALA A 113 21.91 -5.39 2.36
N PRO A 114 22.80 -5.15 3.35
CA PRO A 114 22.79 -5.90 4.61
C PRO A 114 21.47 -5.70 5.38
N ARG A 115 21.17 -6.60 6.31
CA ARG A 115 19.85 -6.69 6.98
C ARG A 115 19.41 -5.39 7.66
N TRP A 116 20.32 -4.69 8.35
CA TRP A 116 20.03 -3.42 9.01
C TRP A 116 19.68 -2.33 8.01
N ALA A 117 20.42 -2.26 6.89
CA ALA A 117 20.19 -1.26 5.85
C ALA A 117 18.87 -1.55 5.13
N LEU A 118 18.54 -2.82 4.89
CA LEU A 118 17.22 -3.20 4.39
C LEU A 118 16.09 -2.73 5.31
N ALA A 119 16.23 -2.95 6.63
CA ALA A 119 15.22 -2.48 7.59
C ALA A 119 15.04 -0.96 7.51
N VAL A 120 16.14 -0.19 7.56
CA VAL A 120 16.10 1.28 7.46
C VAL A 120 15.50 1.75 6.14
N THR A 121 15.88 1.13 5.02
CA THR A 121 15.35 1.52 3.70
C THR A 121 13.86 1.22 3.57
N VAL A 122 13.40 0.07 4.09
CA VAL A 122 11.96 -0.26 4.07
C VAL A 122 11.17 0.71 4.96
N THR A 123 11.68 1.05 6.15
CA THR A 123 11.07 2.08 7.00
C THR A 123 10.98 3.43 6.29
N GLY A 124 12.09 3.89 5.71
CA GLY A 124 12.14 5.17 4.99
C GLY A 124 11.24 5.18 3.75
N ALA A 125 11.13 4.07 3.04
CA ALA A 125 10.18 3.92 1.94
C ALA A 125 8.72 4.01 2.43
N GLY A 126 8.39 3.38 3.57
CA GLY A 126 7.08 3.49 4.19
C GLY A 126 6.72 4.94 4.54
N ALA A 127 7.62 5.67 5.19
CA ALA A 127 7.45 7.09 5.51
C ALA A 127 7.27 7.94 4.22
N ALA A 128 8.13 7.75 3.21
CA ALA A 128 8.00 8.49 1.96
C ALA A 128 6.68 8.20 1.23
N LEU A 129 6.19 6.95 1.28
CA LEU A 129 4.91 6.57 0.67
C LEU A 129 3.72 7.12 1.45
N ALA A 130 3.80 7.23 2.78
CA ALA A 130 2.80 7.92 3.60
C ALA A 130 2.67 9.39 3.15
N ILE A 131 3.81 10.10 3.07
CA ILE A 131 3.84 11.50 2.59
C ILE A 131 3.20 11.64 1.22
N LEU A 132 3.52 10.74 0.28
CA LEU A 132 2.94 10.80 -1.06
C LEU A 132 1.44 10.49 -1.07
N TRP A 133 0.96 9.62 -0.17
CA TRP A 133 -0.45 9.31 -0.03
C TRP A 133 -1.23 10.51 0.50
N GLU A 134 -0.78 11.09 1.62
CA GLU A 134 -1.37 12.27 2.24
C GLU A 134 -1.41 13.47 1.29
N LEU A 135 -0.34 13.71 0.54
CA LEU A 135 -0.33 14.73 -0.51
C LEU A 135 -1.37 14.45 -1.61
N GLY A 136 -1.58 13.18 -1.94
CA GLY A 136 -2.60 12.73 -2.88
C GLY A 136 -4.01 13.01 -2.37
N GLU A 137 -4.32 12.63 -1.13
CA GLU A 137 -5.61 12.88 -0.49
C GLU A 137 -5.89 14.38 -0.36
N TRP A 138 -4.89 15.13 0.10
CA TRP A 138 -4.95 16.58 0.18
C TRP A 138 -5.31 17.22 -1.17
N TYR A 139 -4.63 16.82 -2.24
CA TYR A 139 -4.85 17.38 -3.57
C TYR A 139 -6.20 16.98 -4.18
N THR A 140 -6.64 15.74 -3.94
CA THR A 140 -7.79 15.15 -4.62
C THR A 140 -9.12 15.47 -3.97
N PHE A 141 -9.21 15.52 -2.64
CA PHE A 141 -10.49 15.77 -1.98
C PHE A 141 -10.44 16.59 -0.69
N ILE A 142 -9.40 16.50 0.16
CA ILE A 142 -9.41 17.17 1.47
C ILE A 142 -9.41 18.70 1.33
N ARG A 143 -8.59 19.27 0.43
CA ARG A 143 -8.44 20.74 0.31
C ARG A 143 -9.71 21.49 -0.12
N GLN A 144 -10.74 20.77 -0.56
CA GLN A 144 -12.02 21.33 -1.01
C GLN A 144 -13.20 20.84 -0.16
N SER A 145 -12.96 20.05 0.88
CA SER A 145 -13.99 19.44 1.71
C SER A 145 -13.97 19.98 3.15
N SER A 146 -14.96 19.60 3.95
CA SER A 146 -15.00 19.90 5.38
C SER A 146 -13.90 19.19 6.18
N GLU A 147 -13.26 18.16 5.62
CA GLU A 147 -12.15 17.42 6.26
C GLU A 147 -10.91 18.32 6.47
N LEU A 148 -10.81 19.45 5.74
CA LEU A 148 -9.70 20.39 5.87
C LEU A 148 -9.50 20.92 7.30
N SER A 149 -10.56 21.00 8.12
CA SER A 149 -10.44 21.52 9.50
C SER A 149 -9.70 20.58 10.44
N THR A 150 -9.67 19.28 10.14
CA THR A 150 -9.01 18.24 10.97
C THR A 150 -7.75 17.67 10.30
N ALA A 151 -7.55 17.95 9.01
CA ALA A 151 -6.50 17.37 8.17
C ALA A 151 -5.09 17.39 8.79
N TYR A 152 -4.70 18.42 9.55
CA TYR A 152 -3.35 18.45 10.12
C TYR A 152 -3.11 17.36 11.17
N GLU A 153 -4.06 17.16 12.09
CA GLU A 153 -3.92 16.15 13.15
C GLU A 153 -4.08 14.74 12.57
N ASP A 154 -5.01 14.59 11.63
CA ASP A 154 -5.27 13.38 10.85
C ASP A 154 -4.01 12.91 10.10
N THR A 155 -3.48 13.76 9.22
CA THR A 155 -2.25 13.51 8.47
C THR A 155 -1.05 13.19 9.39
N LEU A 156 -0.91 13.86 10.54
CA LEU A 156 0.16 13.51 11.49
C LEU A 156 -0.01 12.10 12.08
N GLY A 157 -1.24 11.69 12.37
CA GLY A 157 -1.58 10.34 12.81
C GLY A 157 -1.24 9.32 11.72
N ASP A 158 -1.66 9.59 10.49
CA ASP A 158 -1.49 8.73 9.33
C ASP A 158 -0.03 8.54 8.94
N GLU A 159 0.76 9.62 8.95
CA GLU A 159 2.21 9.56 8.77
C GLU A 159 2.89 8.71 9.85
N THR A 160 2.44 8.86 11.09
CA THR A 160 2.97 8.10 12.23
C THR A 160 2.66 6.62 12.07
N LEU A 161 1.42 6.27 11.74
CA LEU A 161 0.95 4.90 11.56
C LEU A 161 1.58 4.24 10.33
N GLY A 162 1.65 4.96 9.21
CA GLY A 162 2.30 4.50 7.98
C GLY A 162 3.80 4.26 8.18
N THR A 163 4.49 5.18 8.86
CA THR A 163 5.91 5.00 9.22
C THR A 163 6.11 3.83 10.17
N ALA A 164 5.24 3.66 11.18
CA ALA A 164 5.31 2.54 12.11
C ALA A 164 5.05 1.19 11.42
N GLY A 165 4.06 1.11 10.53
CA GLY A 165 3.79 -0.08 9.71
C GLY A 165 4.99 -0.44 8.83
N GLY A 166 5.59 0.57 8.17
CA GLY A 166 6.82 0.41 7.41
C GLY A 166 8.02 -0.07 8.26
N ALA A 167 8.15 0.46 9.48
CA ALA A 167 9.21 0.04 10.41
C ALA A 167 9.06 -1.42 10.85
N VAL A 168 7.84 -1.83 11.22
CA VAL A 168 7.55 -3.23 11.57
C VAL A 168 7.83 -4.14 10.37
N ALA A 169 7.41 -3.75 9.16
CA ALA A 169 7.72 -4.50 7.94
C ALA A 169 9.22 -4.66 7.72
N GLY A 170 10.00 -3.58 7.86
CA GLY A 170 11.45 -3.58 7.74
C GLY A 170 12.10 -4.55 8.70
N VAL A 171 11.69 -4.54 9.97
CA VAL A 171 12.16 -5.50 10.99
C VAL A 171 11.78 -6.93 10.59
N LEU A 172 10.51 -7.22 10.29
CA LEU A 172 10.06 -8.56 9.94
C LEU A 172 10.83 -9.15 8.76
N VAL A 173 10.93 -8.39 7.66
CA VAL A 173 11.65 -8.83 6.45
C VAL A 173 13.14 -9.01 6.75
N SER A 174 13.72 -8.13 7.56
CA SER A 174 15.12 -8.25 7.99
C SER A 174 15.37 -9.43 8.91
N LEU A 175 14.35 -10.07 9.50
CA LEU A 175 14.48 -11.23 10.39
C LEU A 175 14.25 -12.57 9.68
N LEU A 176 13.47 -12.58 8.60
CA LEU A 176 13.35 -13.75 7.72
C LEU A 176 14.77 -14.16 7.26
N GLY A 177 15.17 -15.43 7.34
CA GLY A 177 16.53 -15.88 6.98
C GLY A 177 17.50 -16.12 8.14
N ARG A 178 17.01 -16.54 9.32
CA ARG A 178 17.83 -17.25 10.32
C ARG A 178 18.01 -18.74 10.00
N ARG A 179 17.47 -19.26 8.88
CA ARG A 179 17.33 -20.70 8.61
C ARG A 179 18.20 -21.27 7.48
N ASP A 180 18.95 -20.45 6.74
CA ASP A 180 19.69 -20.96 5.57
C ASP A 180 21.15 -21.31 5.87
N HIS A 181 21.61 -21.12 7.11
CA HIS A 181 22.98 -21.46 7.56
C HIS A 181 22.91 -22.19 8.92
N ALA A 182 22.43 -23.44 8.92
CA ALA A 182 22.84 -24.41 9.92
C ALA A 182 23.84 -25.37 9.22
N PRO A 183 25.05 -25.57 9.77
CA PRO A 183 26.03 -26.51 9.22
C PRO A 183 25.56 -27.95 9.28
#